data_AF-A0A0R0HMX7-F1
#
_entry.id   AF-A0A0R0HMX7-F1
#
_cell.length_a   1.000
_cell.length_b   1.000
_cell.length_c   1.000
_cell.angle_alpha   90.00
_cell.angle_beta   90.00
_cell.angle_gamma   90.00
#
_symmetry.space_group_name_H-M   'P 1'
#
loop_
_entity.id
_entity.type
_entity.pdbx_description
1 polymer ?
#
loop_
_entity_poly.entity_id
_entity_poly.type
_entity_poly.pdbx_seq_one_letter_code
_entity_poly.pdbx_strand_id
1 'polypeptide(L)'
;LEGASPNFKAPSLSSTRTASKPPKSTLKFLCSYGGKILLRYPDGKLRYLGGHTCVLAVDRSIPFSELLLKLEELCGASVRHLRCQLPSEDLDALVSITSDEDLTKPHRGIRSRFIAEIV
;
A
#
# COMPACT_ATOMS: atom_id res chain seq x y z
N LEU A 1 66.98 -7.65 -10.18
CA LEU A 1 65.84 -7.61 -11.12
C LEU A 1 64.64 -8.14 -10.34
N GLU A 2 64.11 -7.31 -9.44
CA GLU A 2 63.04 -7.72 -8.51
C GLU A 2 61.69 -7.35 -9.13
N GLY A 3 60.85 -8.34 -9.38
CA GLY A 3 59.59 -8.20 -10.11
C GLY A 3 58.52 -7.46 -9.29
N ALA A 4 57.89 -6.47 -9.90
CA ALA A 4 56.75 -5.76 -9.35
C ALA A 4 55.44 -6.53 -9.63
N SER A 5 54.74 -6.96 -8.58
CA SER A 5 53.40 -7.55 -8.64
C SER A 5 52.33 -6.49 -8.98
N PRO A 6 51.29 -6.84 -9.77
CA PRO A 6 50.29 -5.89 -10.21
C PRO A 6 49.21 -5.61 -9.16
N ASN A 7 48.72 -4.37 -9.17
CA ASN A 7 47.77 -3.78 -8.25
C ASN A 7 46.33 -4.17 -8.64
N PHE A 8 45.69 -5.07 -7.89
CA PHE A 8 44.26 -5.36 -8.01
C PHE A 8 43.48 -4.49 -7.03
N LYS A 9 42.99 -3.33 -7.50
CA LYS A 9 42.09 -2.46 -6.73
C LYS A 9 40.64 -2.79 -7.11
N ALA A 10 39.96 -3.50 -6.22
CA ALA A 10 38.54 -3.80 -6.35
C ALA A 10 37.69 -2.51 -6.32
N PRO A 11 36.56 -2.45 -7.05
CA PRO A 11 35.70 -1.28 -7.06
C PRO A 11 34.95 -1.18 -5.71
N SER A 12 35.14 -0.06 -5.01
CA SER A 12 34.27 0.30 -3.89
C SER A 12 32.90 0.68 -4.45
N LEU A 13 31.95 -0.26 -4.37
CA LEU A 13 30.55 0.01 -4.63
C LEU A 13 30.03 0.91 -3.50
N SER A 14 30.09 2.24 -3.69
CA SER A 14 29.43 3.21 -2.82
C SER A 14 27.92 3.08 -3.00
N SER A 15 27.34 2.13 -2.27
CA SER A 15 25.89 2.01 -2.13
C SER A 15 25.41 3.14 -1.22
N THR A 16 25.09 4.27 -1.83
CA THR A 16 24.36 5.38 -1.21
C THR A 16 22.93 4.92 -0.92
N ARG A 17 22.74 4.16 0.16
CA ARG A 17 21.43 4.02 0.81
C ARG A 17 21.42 4.88 2.05
N THR A 18 20.96 6.10 1.81
CA THR A 18 20.54 7.10 2.78
C THR A 18 20.00 6.48 4.07
N ALA A 19 20.69 6.75 5.18
CA ALA A 19 20.13 6.67 6.51
C ALA A 19 19.02 7.74 6.63
N SER A 20 17.81 7.44 6.15
CA SER A 20 16.68 8.36 6.26
C SER A 20 16.03 8.21 7.63
N LYS A 21 16.01 9.33 8.37
CA LYS A 21 15.09 9.71 9.46
C LYS A 21 13.78 8.90 9.42
N PRO A 22 13.18 8.52 10.57
CA PRO A 22 11.90 7.79 10.57
C PRO A 22 10.96 8.50 9.59
N PRO A 23 10.51 7.85 8.50
CA PRO A 23 9.99 8.61 7.38
C PRO A 23 8.64 9.18 7.80
N LYS A 24 8.62 10.49 8.08
CA LYS A 24 7.40 11.28 8.23
C LYS A 24 6.53 11.25 6.95
N SER A 25 6.99 10.57 5.91
CA SER A 25 6.35 10.39 4.61
C SER A 25 5.74 9.00 4.36
N THR A 26 5.68 8.07 5.32
CA THR A 26 5.08 6.74 5.04
C THR A 26 3.57 6.73 5.32
N LEU A 27 2.76 6.29 4.36
CA LEU A 27 1.34 5.98 4.55
C LEU A 27 1.18 4.49 4.87
N LYS A 28 0.24 4.17 5.77
CA LYS A 28 -0.12 2.79 6.11
C LYS A 28 -1.58 2.57 5.73
N PHE A 29 -1.80 1.60 4.87
CA PHE A 29 -3.11 1.20 4.41
C PHE A 29 -3.48 -0.15 5.04
N LEU A 30 -4.68 -0.25 5.59
CA LEU A 30 -5.25 -1.56 5.93
C LEU A 30 -6.00 -2.06 4.70
N CYS A 31 -5.39 -2.96 3.93
CA CYS A 31 -5.95 -3.46 2.68
C CYS A 31 -6.71 -4.76 2.92
N SER A 32 -7.97 -4.82 2.50
CA SER A 32 -8.82 -6.01 2.55
C SER A 32 -9.20 -6.43 1.13
N TYR A 33 -9.06 -7.72 0.81
CA TYR A 33 -9.35 -8.25 -0.54
C TYR A 33 -9.81 -9.71 -0.51
N GLY A 34 -10.45 -10.19 -1.58
CA GLY A 34 -10.94 -11.59 -1.70
C GLY A 34 -12.08 -11.99 -0.75
N GLY A 35 -12.73 -11.04 -0.10
CA GLY A 35 -13.83 -11.24 0.85
C GLY A 35 -15.12 -10.56 0.38
N LYS A 36 -16.11 -10.46 1.27
CA LYS A 36 -17.42 -9.87 0.97
C LYS A 36 -17.82 -8.87 2.04
N ILE A 37 -18.47 -7.78 1.64
CA ILE A 37 -19.11 -6.85 2.58
C ILE A 37 -20.55 -7.33 2.78
N LEU A 38 -20.90 -7.71 4.00
CA LEU A 38 -22.21 -8.27 4.35
C LEU A 38 -22.77 -7.59 5.58
N LEU A 39 -24.10 -7.45 5.64
CA LEU A 39 -24.81 -6.97 6.81
C LEU A 39 -24.65 -7.98 7.96
N ARG A 40 -24.31 -7.49 9.16
CA ARG A 40 -24.35 -8.28 10.38
C ARG A 40 -25.72 -8.12 11.06
N TYR A 41 -26.26 -9.23 11.54
CA TYR A 41 -27.39 -9.25 12.47
C TYR A 41 -26.88 -9.26 13.92
N PRO A 42 -27.49 -8.56 14.90
CA PRO A 42 -28.74 -7.77 14.82
C PRO A 42 -28.54 -6.27 14.58
N ASP A 43 -27.30 -5.77 14.55
CA ASP A 43 -26.99 -4.33 14.47
C ASP A 43 -27.20 -3.72 13.08
N GLY A 44 -27.35 -4.54 12.04
CA GLY A 44 -27.51 -4.08 10.66
C GLY A 44 -26.25 -3.46 10.07
N LYS A 45 -25.09 -3.56 10.74
CA LYS A 45 -23.86 -2.92 10.27
C LYS A 45 -23.15 -3.78 9.23
N LEU A 46 -22.66 -3.16 8.16
CA LEU A 46 -21.83 -3.84 7.16
C LEU A 46 -20.48 -4.26 7.77
N ARG A 47 -20.05 -5.48 7.45
CA ARG A 47 -18.75 -6.04 7.85
C ARG A 47 -18.09 -6.72 6.68
N TYR A 48 -16.77 -6.58 6.62
CA TYR A 48 -15.95 -7.36 5.71
C TYR A 48 -15.77 -8.78 6.27
N LEU A 49 -16.22 -9.79 5.53
CA LEU A 49 -16.20 -11.20 5.90
C LEU A 49 -15.38 -12.03 4.89
N GLY A 50 -14.54 -12.92 5.41
CA GLY A 50 -13.63 -13.74 4.60
C GLY A 50 -12.51 -12.92 3.94
N GLY A 51 -11.84 -13.52 2.97
CA GLY A 51 -10.72 -12.91 2.27
C GLY A 51 -9.48 -12.71 3.14
N HIS A 52 -8.60 -11.82 2.69
CA HIS A 52 -7.37 -11.45 3.36
C HIS A 52 -7.42 -9.98 3.79
N THR A 53 -6.77 -9.69 4.91
CA THR A 53 -6.55 -8.31 5.36
C THR A 53 -5.11 -8.16 5.82
N CYS A 54 -4.40 -7.19 5.26
CA CYS A 54 -3.00 -6.92 5.56
C CYS A 54 -2.74 -5.42 5.70
N VAL A 55 -1.58 -5.06 6.24
CA VAL A 55 -1.13 -3.67 6.27
C VAL A 55 -0.10 -3.45 5.16
N LEU A 56 -0.41 -2.56 4.22
CA LEU A 56 0.50 -2.13 3.16
C LEU A 56 1.08 -0.77 3.55
N ALA A 57 2.41 -0.69 3.69
CA ALA A 57 3.11 0.56 3.95
C ALA A 57 3.79 1.03 2.67
N VAL A 58 3.51 2.27 2.26
CA VAL A 58 4.06 2.88 1.04
C VAL A 58 4.44 4.34 1.29
N ASP A 59 5.25 4.91 0.41
CA ASP A 59 5.55 6.34 0.50
C ASP A 59 4.30 7.18 0.18
N ARG A 60 4.17 8.34 0.82
CA ARG A 60 3.06 9.28 0.66
C ARG A 60 2.99 9.90 -0.73
N SER A 61 4.10 9.88 -1.47
CA SER A 61 4.17 10.32 -2.86
C SER A 61 3.91 9.20 -3.87
N ILE A 62 3.48 8.01 -3.43
CA ILE A 62 3.21 6.89 -4.35
C ILE A 62 2.14 7.29 -5.38
N PRO A 63 2.41 7.10 -6.68
CA PRO A 63 1.38 7.26 -7.70
C PRO A 63 0.37 6.11 -7.62
N PHE A 64 -0.87 6.37 -7.96
CA PHE A 64 -2.00 5.44 -7.97
C PHE A 64 -1.71 4.21 -8.81
N SER A 65 -1.04 4.36 -9.95
CA SER A 65 -0.59 3.24 -10.77
C SER A 65 0.38 2.31 -10.03
N GLU A 66 1.35 2.85 -9.30
CA GLU A 66 2.28 2.04 -8.51
C GLU A 66 1.59 1.42 -7.28
N LEU A 67 0.65 2.14 -6.66
CA LEU A 67 -0.16 1.59 -5.57
C LEU A 67 -0.98 0.39 -6.06
N LEU A 68 -1.62 0.50 -7.22
CA LEU A 68 -2.35 -0.61 -7.84
C LEU A 68 -1.43 -1.80 -8.11
N LEU A 69 -0.26 -1.59 -8.72
CA LEU A 69 0.71 -2.67 -8.97
C LEU A 69 1.11 -3.39 -7.67
N LYS A 70 1.40 -2.64 -6.59
CA LYS A 70 1.71 -3.24 -5.29
C LYS A 70 0.54 -4.04 -4.70
N LEU A 71 -0.69 -3.57 -4.91
CA LEU A 71 -1.88 -4.30 -4.49
C LEU A 71 -2.07 -5.56 -5.33
N GLU A 72 -1.86 -5.51 -6.65
CA GLU A 72 -1.95 -6.67 -7.54
C GLU A 72 -0.91 -7.73 -7.20
N GLU A 73 0.34 -7.32 -6.94
CA GLU A 73 1.42 -8.21 -6.46
C GLU A 73 1.08 -8.88 -5.14
N LEU A 74 0.48 -8.12 -4.21
CA LEU A 74 0.06 -8.61 -2.90
C LEU A 74 -1.16 -9.55 -2.99
N CYS A 75 -2.09 -9.26 -3.90
CA CYS A 75 -3.31 -10.02 -4.08
C CYS A 75 -3.11 -11.27 -4.97
N GLY A 76 -2.09 -11.27 -5.82
CA GLY A 76 -1.86 -12.31 -6.83
C GLY A 76 -2.84 -12.26 -8.00
N ALA A 77 -3.57 -11.14 -8.17
CA ALA A 77 -4.63 -10.97 -9.17
C ALA A 77 -4.91 -9.49 -9.42
N SER A 78 -5.57 -9.18 -10.53
CA SER A 78 -5.77 -7.78 -10.96
C SER A 78 -6.85 -7.07 -10.14
N VAL A 79 -6.57 -5.82 -9.75
CA VAL A 79 -7.47 -5.01 -8.92
C VAL A 79 -8.41 -4.22 -9.82
N ARG A 80 -9.71 -4.53 -9.74
CA ARG A 80 -10.76 -3.87 -10.53
C ARG A 80 -11.19 -2.54 -9.93
N HIS A 81 -11.40 -2.54 -8.62
CA HIS A 81 -11.88 -1.38 -7.89
C HIS A 81 -11.13 -1.24 -6.58
N LEU A 82 -10.55 -0.07 -6.35
CA LEU A 82 -9.99 0.31 -5.07
C LEU A 82 -10.95 1.29 -4.39
N ARG A 83 -11.43 0.92 -3.20
CA ARG A 83 -12.31 1.77 -2.40
C ARG A 83 -11.71 1.99 -1.02
N CYS A 84 -11.91 3.16 -0.42
CA CYS A 84 -11.48 3.43 0.94
C CYS A 84 -12.67 3.72 1.86
N GLN A 85 -12.57 3.25 3.10
CA GLN A 85 -13.40 3.69 4.21
C GLN A 85 -12.73 4.91 4.83
N LEU A 86 -13.44 6.04 4.88
CA LEU A 86 -12.96 7.25 5.53
C LEU A 86 -12.88 7.05 7.05
N PRO A 87 -12.00 7.79 7.75
CA PRO A 87 -12.08 7.87 9.20
C PRO A 87 -13.50 8.33 9.59
N SER A 88 -14.08 7.72 10.62
CA SER A 88 -15.47 7.90 11.12
C SER A 88 -16.62 7.32 10.30
N GLU A 89 -16.40 6.88 9.06
CA GLU A 89 -17.46 6.29 8.24
C GLU A 89 -17.51 4.77 8.38
N ASP A 90 -18.68 4.16 8.14
CA ASP A 90 -18.89 2.70 8.12
C ASP A 90 -18.64 2.13 6.69
N LEU A 91 -18.77 0.80 6.51
CA LEU A 91 -18.50 0.12 5.22
C LEU A 91 -19.57 0.37 4.15
N ASP A 92 -20.64 1.08 4.47
CA ASP A 92 -21.68 1.52 3.54
C ASP A 92 -21.32 2.83 2.81
N ALA A 93 -20.38 3.61 3.37
CA ALA A 93 -19.90 4.87 2.84
C ALA A 93 -18.48 4.76 2.25
N LEU A 94 -18.21 3.68 1.52
CA LEU A 94 -16.94 3.50 0.82
C LEU A 94 -16.80 4.48 -0.35
N VAL A 95 -15.60 5.05 -0.49
CA VAL A 95 -15.30 5.96 -1.60
C VAL A 95 -14.29 5.34 -2.55
N SER A 96 -14.61 5.35 -3.84
CA SER A 96 -13.68 4.91 -4.88
C SER A 96 -12.43 5.79 -4.93
N ILE A 97 -11.31 5.14 -5.20
CA ILE A 97 -10.00 5.74 -5.44
C ILE A 97 -9.68 5.45 -6.89
N THR A 98 -9.50 6.50 -7.68
CA THR A 98 -9.33 6.36 -9.15
C THR A 98 -8.16 7.18 -9.69
N SER A 99 -7.50 7.98 -8.85
CA SER A 99 -6.47 8.93 -9.27
C SER A 99 -5.48 9.24 -8.14
N ASP A 100 -4.36 9.86 -8.49
CA ASP A 100 -3.37 10.39 -7.53
C ASP A 100 -3.96 11.45 -6.59
N GLU A 101 -4.88 12.27 -7.10
CA GLU A 101 -5.58 13.30 -6.33
C GLU A 101 -6.39 12.68 -5.18
N ASP A 102 -6.92 11.46 -5.37
CA ASP A 102 -7.63 10.75 -4.32
C ASP A 102 -6.71 10.26 -3.20
N LEU A 103 -5.43 9.99 -3.49
CA LEU A 103 -4.43 9.53 -2.51
C LEU A 103 -3.84 10.66 -1.67
N THR A 104 -3.72 11.85 -2.25
CA THR A 104 -3.13 13.02 -1.56
C THR A 104 -4.08 13.69 -0.56
N LYS A 105 -5.38 13.35 -0.60
CA LYS A 105 -6.39 13.89 0.32
C LYS A 105 -6.01 13.60 1.79
N PRO A 106 -5.96 14.62 2.67
CA PRO A 106 -5.37 14.52 4.00
C PRO A 106 -6.05 13.49 4.91
N HIS A 107 -7.32 13.20 4.68
CA HIS A 107 -8.10 12.26 5.48
C HIS A 107 -7.85 10.78 5.13
N ARG A 108 -7.27 10.47 3.96
CA ARG A 108 -7.20 9.09 3.45
C ARG A 108 -5.91 8.35 3.82
N GLY A 109 -4.85 9.04 4.23
CA GLY A 109 -3.50 8.44 4.26
C GLY A 109 -3.04 7.73 5.55
N ILE A 110 -3.56 8.07 6.74
CA ILE A 110 -2.91 7.63 7.99
C ILE A 110 -3.68 6.54 8.75
N ARG A 111 -4.99 6.38 8.50
CA ARG A 111 -5.85 5.42 9.22
C ARG A 111 -6.98 4.82 8.39
N SER A 112 -6.97 5.01 7.07
CA SER A 112 -8.08 4.50 6.24
C SER A 112 -7.91 3.02 5.95
N ARG A 113 -9.03 2.31 5.92
CA ARG A 113 -9.11 0.94 5.41
C ARG A 113 -9.40 1.01 3.92
N PHE A 114 -8.63 0.27 3.14
CA PHE A 114 -8.82 0.10 1.70
C PHE A 114 -9.41 -1.28 1.46
N ILE A 115 -10.37 -1.35 0.54
CA ILE A 115 -10.98 -2.58 0.05
C ILE A 115 -10.68 -2.66 -1.43
N ALA A 116 -9.93 -3.69 -1.82
CA ALA A 116 -9.65 -4.01 -3.21
C ALA A 116 -10.61 -5.10 -3.67
N GLU A 117 -11.40 -4.80 -4.69
CA GLU A 117 -12.15 -5.81 -5.43
C GLU A 117 -11.25 -6.35 -6.54
N ILE A 118 -11.08 -7.66 -6.56
CA ILE A 118 -10.20 -8.40 -7.46
C ILE A 118 -11.04 -9.16 -8.49
N VAL A 119 -10.56 -9.30 -9.73
CA VAL A 119 -11.12 -10.20 -10.75
C VAL A 119 -10.44 -11.55 -10.74
#